data_AF-A0A2H0B505-F1
#
_entry.id   AF-A0A2H0B505-F1
#
_cell.length_a   1.000
_cell.length_b   1.000
_cell.length_c   1.000
_cell.angle_alpha   90.00
_cell.angle_beta   90.00
_cell.angle_gamma   90.00
#
_symmetry.space_group_name_H-M   'P 1'
#
loop_
_entity.id
_entity.type
_entity.pdbx_description
1 polymer ?
#
loop_
_entity_poly.entity_id
_entity_poly.type
_entity_poly.pdbx_seq_one_letter_code
_entity_poly.pdbx_strand_id
1 'polypeptide(L)'
;MNQNIILVNHKDEAIGETTIINSHLGEAKLHRAYTVILRNNKGEILLTKRSLKKPLWPTYWDGSFSSHPRVGETLEQSCERRAKEELGIEVKDFKDLFNYSYHIKWNTVFS
;
A
#
# COMPACT_ATOMS: atom_id res chain seq x y z
N MET A 1 14.62 -0.66 4.95
CA MET A 1 13.85 -1.92 4.78
C MET A 1 13.47 -2.58 6.11
N ASN A 2 13.80 -2.02 7.29
CA ASN A 2 13.44 -2.57 8.60
C ASN A 2 12.16 -1.93 9.17
N GLN A 3 11.08 -1.90 8.38
CA GLN A 3 9.82 -1.32 8.83
C GLN A 3 8.79 -2.42 9.04
N ASN A 4 8.27 -2.48 10.26
CA ASN A 4 7.16 -3.35 10.60
C ASN A 4 5.85 -2.76 10.07
N ILE A 5 4.98 -3.66 9.64
CA ILE A 5 3.61 -3.41 9.21
C ILE A 5 2.65 -4.26 10.06
N ILE A 6 1.37 -3.91 9.99
CA ILE A 6 0.34 -4.45 10.88
C ILE A 6 -0.26 -5.72 10.27
N LEU A 7 -0.13 -6.86 10.95
CA LEU A 7 -0.91 -8.07 10.65
C LEU A 7 -2.33 -7.87 11.15
N VAL A 8 -3.32 -8.31 10.34
CA VAL A 8 -4.73 -8.18 10.69
C VAL A 8 -5.49 -9.48 10.47
N ASN A 9 -6.61 -9.64 11.17
CA ASN A 9 -7.58 -10.69 10.85
C ASN A 9 -8.58 -10.22 9.77
N HIS A 10 -9.55 -11.07 9.42
CA HIS A 10 -10.56 -10.78 8.39
C HIS A 10 -11.54 -9.64 8.75
N LYS A 11 -11.56 -9.19 10.00
CA LYS A 11 -12.35 -8.03 10.45
C LYS A 11 -11.52 -6.75 10.48
N ASP A 12 -10.32 -6.78 9.92
CA ASP A 12 -9.33 -5.70 10.02
C ASP A 12 -8.97 -5.34 11.48
N GLU A 13 -8.95 -6.33 12.37
CA GLU A 13 -8.45 -6.15 13.74
C GLU A 13 -6.97 -6.51 13.79
N ALA A 14 -6.14 -5.67 14.42
CA ALA A 14 -4.71 -5.90 14.52
C ALA A 14 -4.40 -7.14 15.41
N ILE A 15 -3.57 -8.04 14.89
CA ILE A 15 -3.20 -9.31 15.58
C ILE A 15 -1.68 -9.47 15.76
N GLY A 16 -0.89 -8.51 15.29
CA GLY A 16 0.57 -8.54 15.44
C GLY A 16 1.25 -7.66 14.40
N GLU A 17 2.55 -7.89 14.24
CA GLU A 17 3.39 -7.15 13.32
C GLU A 17 4.36 -8.07 12.56
N THR A 18 4.80 -7.62 11.38
CA THR A 18 5.79 -8.33 10.56
C THR A 18 6.51 -7.36 9.65
N THR A 19 7.61 -7.78 9.03
CA THR A 19 8.24 -7.01 7.95
C THR A 19 7.45 -7.14 6.64
N ILE A 20 7.59 -6.14 5.76
CA ILE A 20 6.97 -6.16 4.42
C ILE A 20 7.36 -7.43 3.65
N ILE A 21 8.64 -7.81 3.63
CA ILE A 21 9.07 -9.00 2.90
C ILE A 21 8.42 -10.27 3.50
N ASN A 22 8.47 -10.45 4.83
CA ASN A 22 7.90 -11.64 5.46
C ASN A 22 6.37 -11.72 5.32
N SER A 23 5.67 -10.60 5.16
CA SER A 23 4.22 -10.59 4.89
C SER A 23 3.84 -11.04 3.48
N HIS A 24 4.77 -10.98 2.53
CA HIS A 24 4.53 -11.29 1.11
C HIS A 24 5.16 -12.62 0.65
N LEU A 25 5.98 -13.26 1.49
CA LEU A 25 6.58 -14.57 1.19
C LEU A 25 5.58 -15.73 1.40
N GLY A 26 5.79 -16.83 0.66
CA GLY A 26 5.00 -18.06 0.80
C GLY A 26 3.52 -17.86 0.44
N GLU A 27 2.62 -18.29 1.33
CA GLU A 27 1.16 -18.07 1.19
C GLU A 27 0.71 -16.66 1.61
N ALA A 28 1.67 -15.73 1.81
CA ALA A 28 1.46 -14.41 2.38
C ALA A 28 0.82 -14.45 3.78
N LYS A 29 0.91 -13.34 4.51
CA LYS A 29 0.19 -13.12 5.77
C LYS A 29 -0.75 -11.95 5.58
N LEU A 30 -2.00 -12.06 6.01
CA LEU A 30 -2.95 -10.95 5.91
C LEU A 30 -2.44 -9.76 6.73
N HIS A 31 -2.32 -8.61 6.08
CA HIS A 31 -1.77 -7.39 6.66
C HIS A 31 -2.51 -6.17 6.11
N ARG A 32 -2.52 -5.09 6.90
CA ARG A 32 -3.19 -3.85 6.49
C ARG A 32 -2.39 -3.13 5.43
N ALA A 33 -3.07 -2.73 4.36
CA ALA A 33 -2.54 -1.95 3.26
C ALA A 33 -3.59 -0.93 2.81
N TYR A 34 -3.17 0.03 1.98
CA TYR A 34 -4.07 0.94 1.29
C TYR A 34 -3.57 1.21 -0.13
N THR A 35 -4.50 1.61 -0.99
CA THR A 35 -4.26 2.18 -2.30
C THR A 35 -4.95 3.53 -2.39
N VAL A 36 -4.21 4.57 -2.77
CA VAL A 36 -4.74 5.92 -2.95
C VAL A 36 -4.98 6.20 -4.42
N ILE A 37 -6.12 6.83 -4.70
CA ILE A 37 -6.49 7.36 -6.01
C ILE A 37 -6.65 8.87 -5.89
N LEU A 38 -5.69 9.62 -6.43
CA LEU A 38 -5.76 11.07 -6.53
C LEU A 38 -6.50 11.46 -7.81
N ARG A 39 -7.42 12.42 -7.65
CA ARG A 39 -8.13 13.05 -8.76
C ARG A 39 -7.81 14.53 -8.81
N ASN A 40 -7.59 15.05 -10.00
CA ASN A 40 -7.46 16.49 -10.20
C ASN A 40 -8.85 17.16 -10.35
N ASN A 41 -8.86 18.49 -10.47
CA ASN A 41 -10.10 19.27 -10.61
C ASN A 41 -10.88 19.00 -11.91
N LYS A 42 -10.29 18.29 -12.87
CA LYS A 42 -10.96 17.83 -14.11
C LYS A 42 -11.56 16.44 -13.95
N GLY A 43 -11.39 15.79 -12.79
CA GLY A 43 -11.84 14.43 -12.53
C GLY A 43 -10.92 13.34 -13.09
N GLU A 44 -9.73 13.70 -13.60
CA GLU A 44 -8.75 12.75 -14.12
C GLU A 44 -8.01 12.07 -12.96
N ILE A 45 -7.68 10.78 -13.13
CA ILE A 45 -6.96 9.99 -12.12
C ILE A 45 -5.46 9.96 -12.43
N LEU A 46 -4.65 10.19 -11.40
CA LEU A 46 -3.22 9.92 -11.48
C LEU A 46 -2.96 8.42 -11.30
N LEU A 47 -2.50 7.77 -12.36
CA LEU A 47 -1.91 6.42 -12.29
C LEU A 47 -0.39 6.54 -12.27
N THR A 48 0.27 5.62 -11.58
CA THR A 48 1.73 5.59 -11.53
C THR A 48 2.27 4.27 -12.03
N LYS A 49 3.45 4.32 -12.67
CA LYS A 49 4.21 3.12 -13.05
C LYS A 49 5.30 2.89 -12.01
N ARG A 50 5.27 1.71 -11.38
CA ARG A 50 6.16 1.36 -10.28
C ARG A 50 7.62 1.32 -10.76
N SER A 51 8.52 1.91 -9.96
CA SER A 51 9.97 1.88 -10.23
C SER A 51 10.49 0.44 -10.37
N LEU A 52 11.49 0.26 -11.23
CA LEU A 52 12.26 -1.00 -11.35
C LEU A 52 12.89 -1.44 -10.01
N LYS A 53 13.13 -0.50 -9.09
CA LYS A 53 13.74 -0.77 -7.78
C LYS A 53 12.75 -1.30 -6.74
N LYS A 54 11.44 -1.37 -7.04
CA LYS A 54 10.45 -1.90 -6.09
C LYS A 54 10.64 -3.42 -5.96
N PRO A 55 10.73 -3.96 -4.73
CA PRO A 55 10.90 -5.40 -4.54
C PRO A 55 9.66 -6.17 -5.02
N LEU A 56 8.48 -5.60 -4.82
CA LEU A 56 7.20 -6.19 -5.21
C LEU A 56 6.65 -5.52 -6.47
N TRP A 57 6.37 -6.32 -7.51
CA TRP A 57 5.79 -5.91 -8.80
C TRP A 57 6.48 -4.68 -9.43
N PRO A 58 7.78 -4.76 -9.76
CA PRO A 58 8.45 -3.68 -10.48
C PRO A 58 7.82 -3.48 -11.86
N THR A 59 7.76 -2.24 -12.34
CA THR A 59 7.23 -1.82 -13.67
C THR A 59 5.72 -1.93 -13.90
N TYR A 60 4.97 -2.47 -12.94
CA TYR A 60 3.51 -2.56 -13.05
C TYR A 60 2.87 -1.17 -12.90
N TRP A 61 1.71 -0.99 -13.51
CA TRP A 61 0.85 0.16 -13.24
C TRP A 61 0.10 -0.06 -11.93
N ASP A 62 -0.08 1.01 -11.16
CA ASP A 62 -0.73 1.04 -9.85
C ASP A 62 -1.71 2.22 -9.80
N GLY A 63 -2.40 2.39 -8.68
CA GLY A 63 -3.08 3.65 -8.37
C GLY A 63 -2.09 4.83 -8.29
N SER A 64 -2.49 5.91 -7.64
CA SER A 64 -1.57 7.03 -7.43
C SER A 64 -0.40 6.64 -6.55
N PHE A 65 -0.66 5.85 -5.50
CA PHE A 65 0.36 5.09 -4.75
C PHE A 65 -0.32 4.07 -3.85
N SER A 66 0.43 3.06 -3.43
CA SER A 66 -0.03 2.00 -2.52
C SER A 66 1.01 1.74 -1.43
N SER A 67 0.58 1.54 -0.19
CA SER A 67 1.50 1.29 0.92
C SER A 67 0.85 0.61 2.11
N HIS A 68 1.58 0.58 3.22
CA HIS A 68 1.14 0.04 4.50
C HIS A 68 1.32 1.11 5.57
N PRO A 69 0.35 1.28 6.49
CA PRO A 69 0.58 2.05 7.70
C PRO A 69 1.67 1.40 8.55
N ARG A 70 2.50 2.23 9.16
CA ARG A 70 3.48 1.80 10.17
C ARG A 70 2.73 1.46 11.46
N VAL A 71 3.33 0.63 12.32
CA VAL A 71 2.79 0.42 13.66
C VAL A 71 2.74 1.75 14.41
N GLY A 72 1.56 2.10 14.94
CA GLY A 72 1.30 3.38 15.62
C GLY A 72 0.99 4.57 14.70
N GLU A 73 0.99 4.38 13.37
CA GLU A 73 0.62 5.41 12.40
C GLU A 73 -0.86 5.28 12.02
N THR A 74 -1.59 6.40 12.00
CA THR A 74 -2.94 6.45 11.41
C THR A 74 -2.88 6.27 9.90
N LEU A 75 -3.98 5.87 9.26
CA LEU A 75 -4.00 5.74 7.80
C LEU A 75 -3.70 7.07 7.11
N GLU A 76 -4.27 8.15 7.62
CA GLU A 76 -4.10 9.51 7.13
C GLU A 76 -2.63 9.93 7.19
N GLN A 77 -1.97 9.81 8.34
CA GLN A 77 -0.54 10.11 8.49
C GLN A 77 0.32 9.29 7.52
N SER A 78 -0.05 8.02 7.31
CA SER A 78 0.65 7.16 6.37
C SER A 78 0.50 7.64 4.93
N CYS A 79 -0.72 7.99 4.53
CA CYS A 79 -1.03 8.49 3.20
C CYS A 79 -0.33 9.82 2.91
N GLU A 80 -0.37 10.77 3.85
CA GLU A 80 0.33 12.06 3.75
C GLU A 80 1.84 11.86 3.56
N ARG A 81 2.45 11.04 4.42
CA ARG A 81 3.88 10.70 4.32
C ARG A 81 4.20 10.05 2.99
N ARG A 82 3.38 9.10 2.54
CA ARG A 82 3.62 8.36 1.30
C ARG A 82 3.46 9.22 0.06
N ALA A 83 2.49 10.13 0.03
CA ALA A 83 2.34 11.11 -1.03
C ALA A 83 3.61 11.96 -1.19
N LYS A 84 4.19 12.41 -0.08
CA LYS A 84 5.45 13.16 -0.09
C LYS A 84 6.63 12.30 -0.54
N GLU A 85 6.75 11.07 -0.05
CA GLU A 85 7.85 10.16 -0.38
C GLU A 85 7.84 9.66 -1.84
N GLU A 86 6.66 9.35 -2.42
CA GLU A 86 6.57 8.76 -3.77
C GLU A 86 6.28 9.76 -4.88
N LEU A 87 5.53 10.83 -4.58
CA LEU A 87 5.09 11.80 -5.56
C LEU A 87 5.70 13.19 -5.36
N GLY A 88 6.32 13.46 -4.21
CA GLY A 88 6.90 14.76 -3.90
C GLY A 88 5.86 15.86 -3.67
N ILE A 89 4.61 15.49 -3.37
CA ILE A 89 3.50 16.43 -3.15
C ILE A 89 2.93 16.31 -1.74
N GLU A 90 2.27 17.37 -1.29
CA GLU A 90 1.50 17.37 -0.06
C GLU A 90 0.01 17.23 -0.41
N VAL A 91 -0.63 16.21 0.17
CA VAL A 91 -2.05 15.92 0.00
C VAL A 91 -2.65 15.81 1.38
N LYS A 92 -3.83 16.39 1.57
CA LYS A 92 -4.62 16.32 2.80
C LYS A 92 -6.04 15.83 2.47
N ASP A 93 -6.82 15.58 3.51
CA ASP A 93 -8.25 15.28 3.40
C ASP A 93 -8.53 14.00 2.57
N PHE A 94 -7.87 12.91 2.94
CA PHE A 94 -8.16 11.60 2.38
C PHE A 94 -9.58 11.17 2.78
N LYS A 95 -10.28 10.56 1.82
CA LYS A 95 -11.62 10.02 2.04
C LYS A 95 -11.61 8.52 1.82
N ASP A 96 -12.06 7.77 2.82
CA ASP A 96 -12.30 6.35 2.70
C ASP A 96 -13.42 6.07 1.71
N LEU A 97 -13.17 5.14 0.78
CA LEU A 97 -14.15 4.71 -0.22
C LEU A 97 -14.78 3.38 0.19
N PHE A 98 -13.96 2.36 0.36
CA PHE A 98 -14.37 1.02 0.79
C PHE A 98 -13.15 0.21 1.20
N ASN A 99 -13.39 -0.86 1.95
CA ASN A 99 -12.38 -1.85 2.33
C ASN A 99 -12.61 -3.15 1.59
N TYR A 100 -11.54 -3.85 1.25
CA TYR A 100 -11.58 -5.17 0.64
C TYR A 100 -10.36 -5.98 1.05
N SER A 101 -10.48 -7.31 0.96
CA SER A 101 -9.35 -8.23 1.17
C SER A 101 -9.09 -9.00 -0.12
N TYR A 102 -7.82 -9.18 -0.45
CA TYR A 102 -7.39 -9.95 -1.60
C TYR A 102 -6.11 -10.72 -1.26
N HIS A 103 -5.82 -11.77 -2.04
CA HIS A 103 -4.60 -12.55 -1.92
C HIS A 103 -3.97 -12.71 -3.31
N ILE A 104 -2.72 -12.26 -3.44
CA ILE A 104 -1.90 -12.44 -4.64
C ILE A 104 -0.56 -13.02 -4.22
N LYS A 105 -0.14 -14.11 -4.87
CA LYS A 105 1.18 -14.70 -4.63
C LYS A 105 2.26 -13.87 -5.32
N TRP A 106 3.14 -13.27 -4.53
CA TRP A 106 4.36 -12.66 -5.05
C TRP A 106 5.31 -13.76 -5.55
N ASN A 107 5.94 -13.58 -6.72
CA ASN A 107 6.63 -14.59 -7.56
C ASN A 107 5.79 -15.46 -8.54
N THR A 108 4.51 -15.16 -8.78
CA THR A 108 3.75 -15.84 -9.87
C THR A 108 3.76 -15.08 -11.20
N VAL A 109 4.75 -14.22 -11.46
CA VAL A 109 4.87 -13.60 -12.79
C VAL A 109 5.27 -14.70 -13.79
N PHE A 110 4.32 -15.01 -14.67
CA PHE A 110 4.41 -15.83 -15.87
C PHE A 110 5.85 -16.03 -16.40
N SER A 111 6.24 -17.30 -16.54
CA SER A 111 7.24 -17.74 -17.49
C SER A 111 6.83 -17.40 -18.92
#